data_AF-A0A7V3TXR6-F1
#
_entry.id   AF-A0A7V3TXR6-F1
#
_cell.length_a   1.000
_cell.length_b   1.000
_cell.length_c   1.000
_cell.angle_alpha   90.00
_cell.angle_beta   90.00
_cell.angle_gamma   90.00
#
_symmetry.space_group_name_H-M   'P 1'
#
loop_
_entity.id
_entity.type
_entity.pdbx_description
1 polymer ?
#
loop_
_entity_poly.entity_id
_entity_poly.type
_entity_poly.pdbx_seq_one_letter_code
_entity_poly.pdbx_strand_id
1 'polypeptide(L)'
;MRDIVQQAFLAKSRDIPLPNKGQRFKAAQDVDVTAVVYWQHEMCPTLLIPITTEPYTLTAGEIVILPYQPNHLHSVACTVIPERYVELEKEVVKPDFHLDKLYVGYAFSVWYDTLYSQFLWL
;
A
#
# COMPACT_ATOMS: atom_id res chain seq x y z
N MET A 1 -0.07 21.48 19.36
CA MET A 1 1.02 20.48 19.31
C MET A 1 0.95 19.56 18.07
N ARG A 2 -0.24 19.19 17.56
CA ARG A 2 -0.39 18.45 16.29
C ARG A 2 0.13 19.21 15.05
N ASP A 3 -0.02 20.55 15.01
CA ASP A 3 0.40 21.35 13.85
C ASP A 3 1.91 21.44 13.63
N ILE A 4 2.72 21.39 14.69
CA ILE A 4 4.19 21.54 14.57
C ILE A 4 4.81 20.26 14.01
N VAL A 5 4.32 19.09 14.43
CA VAL A 5 4.77 17.79 13.90
C VAL A 5 4.34 17.64 12.44
N GLN A 6 3.11 18.06 12.12
CA GLN A 6 2.60 18.02 10.75
C GLN A 6 3.33 19.01 9.83
N GLN A 7 3.66 20.21 10.29
CA GLN A 7 4.48 21.17 9.55
C GLN A 7 5.94 20.73 9.40
N ALA A 8 6.54 20.11 10.42
CA ALA A 8 7.88 19.54 10.33
C ALA A 8 7.92 18.31 9.40
N PHE A 9 6.86 17.51 9.38
CA PHE A 9 6.68 16.41 8.43
C PHE A 9 6.53 16.93 7.00
N LEU A 10 5.68 17.93 6.77
CA LEU A 10 5.55 18.60 5.47
C LEU A 10 6.86 19.27 5.02
N ALA A 11 7.65 19.80 5.96
CA ALA A 11 8.95 20.40 5.66
C ALA A 11 10.01 19.35 5.28
N LYS A 12 10.08 18.20 5.97
CA LYS A 12 10.95 17.07 5.59
C LYS A 12 10.49 16.37 4.31
N SER A 13 9.18 16.29 4.09
CA SER A 13 8.55 15.67 2.91
C SER A 13 8.88 16.40 1.61
N ARG A 14 9.16 17.71 1.64
CA ARG A 14 9.45 18.51 0.43
C ARG A 14 10.73 18.09 -0.29
N ASP A 15 11.68 17.47 0.41
CA ASP A 15 12.97 17.04 -0.16
C ASP A 15 13.01 15.53 -0.50
N ILE A 16 11.91 14.80 -0.24
CA ILE A 16 11.83 13.38 -0.58
C ILE A 16 11.40 13.24 -2.05
N PRO A 17 12.16 12.54 -2.90
CA PRO A 17 11.86 12.43 -4.33
C PRO A 17 10.54 11.72 -4.56
N LEU A 18 9.58 12.34 -5.26
CA LEU A 18 8.29 11.72 -5.54
C LEU A 18 8.45 10.53 -6.48
N PRO A 19 7.87 9.37 -6.16
CA PRO A 19 8.03 8.20 -6.98
C PRO A 19 7.07 8.26 -8.17
N ASN A 20 7.52 7.68 -9.28
CA ASN A 20 6.74 7.64 -10.50
C ASN A 20 5.72 6.49 -10.45
N LYS A 21 4.67 6.60 -11.28
CA LYS A 21 3.82 5.45 -11.57
C LYS A 21 4.67 4.30 -12.11
N GLY A 22 4.46 3.10 -11.59
CA GLY A 22 5.21 1.90 -11.96
C GLY A 22 6.58 1.77 -11.29
N GLN A 23 6.98 2.75 -10.47
CA GLN A 23 8.21 2.68 -9.69
C GLN A 23 8.18 1.45 -8.77
N ARG A 24 9.32 0.77 -8.70
CA ARG A 24 9.49 -0.45 -7.89
C ARG A 24 10.31 -0.14 -6.66
N PHE A 25 9.98 -0.84 -5.57
CA PHE A 25 10.60 -0.68 -4.25
C PHE A 25 10.87 -2.05 -3.69
N LYS A 26 12.12 -2.34 -3.35
CA LYS A 26 12.50 -3.58 -2.70
C LYS A 26 12.64 -3.34 -1.19
N ALA A 27 11.93 -4.12 -0.37
CA ALA A 27 12.06 -4.04 1.09
C ALA A 27 13.52 -4.27 1.49
N ALA A 28 14.13 -3.31 2.20
CA ALA A 28 15.51 -3.40 2.65
C ALA A 28 15.66 -4.26 3.92
N GLN A 29 14.56 -4.41 4.65
CA GLN A 29 14.38 -5.16 5.88
C GLN A 29 12.94 -5.67 5.93
N ASP A 30 12.56 -6.39 6.99
CA ASP A 30 11.15 -6.74 7.21
C ASP A 30 10.34 -5.46 7.52
N VAL A 31 9.22 -5.28 6.82
CA VAL A 31 8.39 -4.06 6.93
C VAL A 31 6.94 -4.44 7.18
N ASP A 32 6.39 -3.93 8.29
CA ASP A 32 4.97 -4.06 8.58
C ASP A 32 4.16 -3.12 7.69
N VAL A 33 3.20 -3.70 6.98
CA VAL A 33 2.27 -3.02 6.09
C VAL A 33 0.84 -3.44 6.42
N THR A 34 -0.13 -2.70 5.91
CA THR A 34 -1.55 -3.06 6.04
C THR A 34 -2.13 -3.31 4.66
N ALA A 35 -2.70 -4.48 4.42
CA ALA A 35 -3.49 -4.68 3.21
C ALA A 35 -4.84 -3.95 3.33
N VAL A 36 -5.26 -3.39 2.21
CA VAL A 36 -6.54 -2.73 2.00
C VAL A 36 -7.23 -3.51 0.92
N VAL A 37 -8.34 -4.13 1.28
CA VAL A 37 -9.23 -4.83 0.37
C VAL A 37 -10.22 -3.82 -0.22
N TYR A 38 -10.45 -3.90 -1.52
CA TYR A 38 -11.43 -3.07 -2.21
C TYR A 38 -12.69 -3.88 -2.53
N TRP A 39 -13.81 -3.41 -2.01
CA TRP A 39 -15.14 -3.96 -2.24
C TRP A 39 -15.96 -3.05 -3.14
N GLN A 40 -16.61 -3.64 -4.14
CA GLN A 40 -17.54 -2.93 -5.00
C GLN A 40 -18.89 -2.77 -4.30
N HIS A 41 -19.42 -1.56 -4.24
CA HIS A 41 -20.74 -1.33 -3.68
C HIS A 41 -21.83 -1.93 -4.59
N GLU A 42 -22.73 -2.77 -4.06
CA GLU A 42 -23.73 -3.51 -4.85
C GLU A 42 -24.58 -2.61 -5.78
N MET A 43 -25.03 -1.47 -5.26
CA MET A 43 -25.91 -0.53 -5.99
C MET A 43 -25.15 0.54 -6.78
N CYS A 44 -23.82 0.59 -6.65
CA CYS A 44 -22.99 1.63 -7.26
C CYS A 44 -21.62 1.04 -7.65
N PRO A 45 -21.53 0.38 -8.83
CA PRO A 45 -20.33 -0.35 -9.25
C PRO A 45 -19.05 0.51 -9.35
N THR A 46 -19.20 1.83 -9.46
CA THR A 46 -18.08 2.78 -9.51
C THR A 46 -17.54 3.15 -8.14
N LEU A 47 -18.26 2.83 -7.05
CA LEU A 47 -17.83 3.10 -5.69
C LEU A 47 -17.09 1.89 -5.12
N LEU A 48 -15.82 2.09 -4.76
CA LEU A 48 -15.00 1.12 -4.04
C LEU A 48 -14.95 1.48 -2.55
N ILE A 49 -15.27 0.50 -1.71
CA ILE A 49 -15.20 0.58 -0.25
C ILE A 49 -13.87 -0.03 0.18
N PRO A 50 -12.95 0.76 0.76
CA PRO A 50 -11.70 0.24 1.30
C PRO A 50 -11.95 -0.39 2.68
N ILE A 51 -11.46 -1.61 2.88
CA ILE A 51 -11.50 -2.33 4.15
C ILE A 51 -10.07 -2.69 4.55
N THR A 52 -9.59 -2.14 5.66
CA THR A 52 -8.27 -2.45 6.21
C THR A 52 -8.27 -3.85 6.83
N THR A 53 -7.27 -4.65 6.50
CA THR A 53 -7.05 -5.97 7.10
C THR A 53 -6.13 -5.89 8.32
N GLU A 54 -5.80 -7.05 8.87
CA GLU A 54 -4.73 -7.17 9.86
C GLU A 54 -3.37 -6.80 9.23
N PRO A 55 -2.40 -6.32 10.05
CA PRO A 55 -1.05 -6.06 9.58
C PRO A 55 -0.40 -7.31 8.98
N TYR A 56 0.38 -7.11 7.93
CA TYR A 56 1.18 -8.13 7.27
C TYR A 56 2.62 -7.66 7.20
N THR A 57 3.58 -8.56 7.39
CA THR A 57 5.00 -8.22 7.32
C THR A 57 5.55 -8.61 5.95
N LEU A 58 5.90 -7.62 5.14
CA LEU A 58 6.69 -7.84 3.92
C LEU A 58 8.11 -8.23 4.34
N THR A 59 8.57 -9.37 3.85
CA THR A 59 9.91 -9.86 4.16
C THR A 59 10.98 -9.10 3.37
N ALA A 60 12.17 -8.99 3.96
CA ALA A 60 13.30 -8.35 3.29
C ALA A 60 13.54 -8.95 1.88
N GLY A 61 13.65 -8.09 0.88
CA GLY A 61 13.80 -8.48 -0.52
C GLY A 61 12.50 -8.55 -1.33
N GLU A 62 11.33 -8.54 -0.70
CA GLU A 62 10.06 -8.46 -1.42
C GLU A 62 9.91 -7.12 -2.14
N ILE A 63 9.29 -7.14 -3.32
CA ILE A 63 9.18 -5.96 -4.17
C ILE A 63 7.72 -5.52 -4.27
N VAL A 64 7.48 -4.25 -3.99
CA VAL A 64 6.21 -3.57 -4.24
C VAL A 64 6.33 -2.60 -5.41
N ILE A 65 5.23 -2.42 -6.13
CA ILE A 65 5.08 -1.53 -7.26
C ILE A 65 4.02 -0.48 -6.92
N LEU A 66 4.26 0.74 -7.35
CA LEU A 66 3.27 1.81 -7.32
C LEU A 66 2.34 1.76 -8.54
N PRO A 67 1.06 1.40 -8.39
CA PRO A 67 0.11 1.36 -9.50
C PRO A 67 -0.26 2.76 -10.01
N TYR A 68 -0.11 3.81 -9.20
CA TYR A 68 -0.40 5.20 -9.55
C TYR A 68 0.62 6.17 -8.96
N GLN A 69 0.64 7.40 -9.48
CA GLN A 69 1.49 8.47 -8.97
C GLN A 69 0.91 9.02 -7.65
N PRO A 70 1.64 8.93 -6.52
CA PRO A 70 1.08 9.28 -5.22
C PRO A 70 0.90 10.77 -5.01
N ASN A 71 -0.07 11.11 -4.16
CA ASN A 71 -0.20 12.43 -3.56
C ASN A 71 0.64 12.46 -2.26
N HIS A 72 1.54 13.44 -2.16
CA HIS A 72 2.52 13.62 -1.08
C HIS A 72 1.92 13.82 0.32
N LEU A 73 0.61 14.01 0.43
CA LEU A 73 -0.10 14.22 1.69
C LEU A 73 -0.66 12.94 2.34
N HIS A 74 -0.53 11.77 1.70
CA HIS A 74 -1.23 10.55 2.11
C HIS A 74 -0.38 9.27 2.02
N SER A 75 -0.86 8.20 2.66
CA SER A 75 -0.40 6.83 2.45
C SER A 75 -0.54 6.43 0.99
N VAL A 76 0.37 5.62 0.49
CA VAL A 76 0.37 5.16 -0.89
C VAL A 76 -0.10 3.71 -0.96
N ALA A 77 -1.05 3.40 -1.85
CA ALA A 77 -1.42 2.01 -2.10
C ALA A 77 -0.44 1.41 -3.11
N CYS A 78 0.28 0.39 -2.69
CA CYS A 78 1.26 -0.36 -3.46
C CYS A 78 0.74 -1.78 -3.72
N THR A 79 1.16 -2.42 -4.81
CA THR A 79 0.89 -3.84 -5.09
C THR A 79 2.19 -4.62 -5.08
N VAL A 80 2.25 -5.80 -4.47
CA VAL A 80 3.43 -6.69 -4.60
C VAL A 80 3.56 -7.18 -6.05
N ILE A 81 4.80 -7.42 -6.52
CA ILE A 81 5.07 -7.94 -7.86
C ILE A 81 4.30 -9.25 -8.12
N PRO A 82 3.71 -9.43 -9.32
CA PRO A 82 2.71 -10.45 -9.64
C PRO A 82 3.09 -11.91 -9.39
N GLU A 83 4.36 -12.25 -9.24
CA GLU A 83 4.84 -13.63 -9.13
C GLU A 83 4.28 -14.40 -7.91
N ARG A 84 3.83 -13.70 -6.87
CA ARG A 84 3.19 -14.30 -5.68
C ARG A 84 1.80 -13.75 -5.38
N TYR A 85 1.19 -13.01 -6.31
CA TYR A 85 -0.02 -12.24 -6.02
C TYR A 85 -1.18 -13.14 -5.54
N VAL A 86 -1.36 -14.32 -6.14
CA VAL A 86 -2.45 -15.25 -5.81
C VAL A 86 -2.23 -15.96 -4.47
N GLU A 87 -0.99 -16.35 -4.17
CA GLU A 87 -0.62 -16.95 -2.89
C GLU A 87 -0.71 -15.93 -1.76
N LEU A 88 -0.14 -14.74 -1.98
CA LEU A 88 -0.13 -13.66 -1.01
C LEU A 88 -1.56 -13.16 -0.72
N GLU A 89 -2.41 -13.07 -1.75
CA GLU A 89 -3.81 -12.71 -1.58
C GLU A 89 -4.52 -13.63 -0.59
N LYS A 90 -4.29 -14.95 -0.68
CA LYS A 90 -4.89 -15.93 0.24
C LYS A 90 -4.38 -15.79 1.67
N GLU A 91 -3.17 -15.26 1.86
CA GLU A 91 -2.57 -15.03 3.17
C GLU A 91 -3.10 -13.73 3.81
N VAL A 92 -3.25 -12.67 3.01
CA VAL A 92 -3.60 -11.32 3.53
C VAL A 92 -5.10 -11.02 3.54
N VAL A 93 -5.87 -11.64 2.64
CA VAL A 93 -7.31 -11.44 2.51
C VAL A 93 -8.03 -12.60 3.21
N LYS A 94 -8.88 -12.31 4.20
CA LYS A 94 -9.63 -13.36 4.91
C LYS A 94 -10.49 -14.16 3.91
N PRO A 95 -10.67 -15.48 4.10
CA PRO A 95 -11.40 -16.33 3.16
C PRO A 95 -12.80 -15.79 2.80
N ASP A 96 -13.49 -15.18 3.76
CA ASP A 96 -14.82 -14.62 3.58
C ASP A 96 -14.85 -13.46 2.58
N PHE A 97 -13.77 -12.69 2.46
CA PHE A 97 -13.66 -11.60 1.49
C PHE A 97 -13.38 -12.14 0.09
N HIS A 98 -12.46 -13.11 -0.04
CA HIS A 98 -12.03 -13.65 -1.33
C HIS A 98 -13.17 -14.41 -2.05
N LEU A 99 -14.10 -15.01 -1.31
CA LEU A 99 -15.25 -15.72 -1.87
C LEU A 99 -16.44 -14.80 -2.21
N ASP A 100 -16.36 -13.52 -1.86
CA ASP A 100 -17.44 -12.56 -2.11
C ASP A 100 -17.40 -12.06 -3.57
N LYS A 101 -18.56 -12.08 -4.25
CA LYS A 101 -18.74 -11.57 -5.62
C LYS A 101 -18.39 -10.08 -5.77
N LEU A 102 -18.37 -9.33 -4.67
CA LEU A 102 -18.11 -7.89 -4.63
C LEU A 102 -16.64 -7.57 -4.41
N TYR A 103 -15.80 -8.58 -4.17
CA TYR A 103 -14.38 -8.39 -4.02
C TYR A 103 -13.71 -8.05 -5.36
N VAL A 104 -12.94 -6.96 -5.38
CA VAL A 104 -12.28 -6.44 -6.58
C VAL A 104 -10.78 -6.69 -6.56
N GLY A 105 -10.16 -6.71 -5.38
CA GLY A 105 -8.73 -6.86 -5.22
C GLY A 105 -8.23 -6.28 -3.90
N TYR A 106 -6.91 -6.27 -3.73
CA TYR A 106 -6.25 -5.68 -2.56
C TYR A 106 -5.02 -4.85 -2.98
N ALA A 107 -4.57 -3.99 -2.07
CA ALA A 107 -3.30 -3.28 -2.16
C ALA A 107 -2.70 -3.10 -0.75
N PHE A 108 -1.40 -2.94 -0.64
CA PHE A 108 -0.75 -2.57 0.61
C PHE A 108 -0.74 -1.06 0.77
N SER A 109 -1.28 -0.57 1.87
CA SER A 109 -1.09 0.81 2.30
C SER A 109 0.30 0.94 2.93
N VAL A 110 1.17 1.72 2.29
CA VAL A 110 2.52 2.03 2.76
C VAL A 110 2.64 3.54 2.92
N TRP A 111 3.06 3.98 4.11
CA TRP A 111 3.35 5.39 4.33
C TRP A 111 4.60 5.81 3.55
N TYR A 112 4.62 7.06 3.10
CA TYR A 112 5.66 7.55 2.23
C TYR A 112 7.04 7.62 2.91
N ASP A 113 7.08 7.89 4.20
CA ASP A 113 8.28 7.83 5.03
C ASP A 113 8.81 6.39 5.15
N THR A 114 7.94 5.41 5.34
CA THR A 114 8.30 3.98 5.32
C THR A 114 8.87 3.59 3.96
N LEU A 115 8.21 3.99 2.86
CA LEU A 115 8.68 3.74 1.49
C LEU A 115 10.08 4.34 1.23
N TYR A 116 10.36 5.52 1.79
CA TYR A 116 11.65 6.18 1.62
C TYR A 116 12.74 5.61 2.53
N SER A 117 12.41 5.26 3.77
CA SER A 117 13.41 4.87 4.78
C SER A 117 13.68 3.36 4.85
N GLN A 118 12.75 2.52 4.41
CA GLN A 118 12.81 1.06 4.58
C GLN A 118 12.82 0.29 3.26
N PHE A 119 12.75 0.97 2.12
CA PHE A 119 12.84 0.35 0.81
C PHE A 119 13.97 0.93 -0.04
N LEU A 120 14.53 0.07 -0.89
CA LEU A 120 15.45 0.43 -1.96
C LEU A 120 14.66 0.77 -3.23
N TRP A 121 14.91 1.94 -3.78
CA TRP A 121 14.28 2.44 -5.00
C TRP A 121 15.00 1.84 -6.21
N LEU A 122 14.28 1.14 -7.09
CA LEU A 122 14.83 0.37 -8.22
C LEU A 122 14.72 1.09 -9.56
#